data_AF-A0L7Y6-F1
#
_entry.id   AF-A0L7Y6-F1
#
_cell.length_a   1.000
_cell.length_b   1.000
_cell.length_c   1.000
_cell.angle_alpha   90.00
_cell.angle_beta   90.00
_cell.angle_gamma   90.00
#
_symmetry.space_group_name_H-M   'P 1'
#
loop_
_entity.id
_entity.type
_entity.pdbx_description
1 polymer ?
#
loop_
_entity_poly.entity_id
_entity_poly.type
_entity_poly.pdbx_seq_one_letter_code
_entity_poly.pdbx_strand_id
1 'polypeptide(L)'
;MKAFKLLSALVLGGMIVLLFWVGTSTGARMAMDGLATGHDGETVLGGLQVLLSVFMPLLGVWMSLSIAKNMVDRCKRKGGKGGLDCLLHED
;
A
#
# COMPACT_ATOMS: atom_id res chain seq x y z
N MET A 1 8.68 -19.51 -13.33
CA MET A 1 8.42 -18.05 -13.16
C MET A 1 7.28 -17.70 -12.18
N LYS A 2 6.28 -18.56 -11.93
CA LYS A 2 5.15 -18.28 -11.00
C LYS A 2 5.57 -18.00 -9.55
N ALA A 3 6.56 -18.74 -9.03
CA ALA A 3 7.09 -18.53 -7.67
C ALA A 3 7.71 -17.14 -7.47
N PHE A 4 8.34 -16.55 -8.50
CA PHE A 4 8.99 -15.25 -8.41
C PHE A 4 7.99 -14.09 -8.30
N LYS A 5 6.86 -14.15 -9.02
CA LYS A 5 5.74 -13.19 -8.90
C LYS A 5 5.06 -13.25 -7.53
N LEU A 6 4.91 -14.46 -6.98
CA LEU A 6 4.31 -14.67 -5.66
C LEU A 6 5.24 -14.16 -4.54
N LEU A 7 6.54 -14.43 -4.65
CA LEU A 7 7.53 -13.97 -3.68
C LEU A 7 7.65 -12.44 -3.69
N SER A 8 7.66 -11.81 -4.86
CA SER A 8 7.72 -10.35 -4.98
C SER A 8 6.45 -9.67 -4.44
N ALA A 9 5.26 -10.24 -4.68
CA ALA A 9 4.02 -9.75 -4.08
C ALA A 9 4.03 -9.89 -2.54
N LEU A 10 4.55 -10.99 -2.01
CA LEU A 10 4.67 -11.22 -0.57
C LEU A 10 5.64 -10.23 0.09
N VAL A 11 6.80 -9.99 -0.54
CA VAL A 11 7.80 -9.03 -0.06
C VAL A 11 7.25 -7.60 -0.10
N LEU A 12 6.58 -7.20 -1.18
CA LEU A 12 5.92 -5.90 -1.28
C LEU A 12 4.83 -5.74 -0.21
N GLY A 13 3.97 -6.75 -0.04
CA GLY A 13 2.93 -6.74 0.99
C GLY A 13 3.53 -6.63 2.40
N GLY A 14 4.58 -7.41 2.68
CA GLY A 14 5.29 -7.35 3.96
C GLY A 14 5.95 -5.99 4.23
N MET A 15 6.59 -5.39 3.21
CA MET A 15 7.17 -4.05 3.33
C MET A 15 6.10 -2.98 3.60
N ILE A 16 4.94 -3.08 2.95
CA ILE A 16 3.82 -2.16 3.18
C ILE A 16 3.31 -2.26 4.62
N VAL A 17 3.13 -3.48 5.14
CA VAL A 17 2.70 -3.69 6.53
C VAL A 17 3.74 -3.16 7.53
N LEU A 18 5.03 -3.39 7.26
CA LEU A 18 6.12 -2.87 8.10
C LEU A 18 6.14 -1.33 8.09
N LEU A 19 6.03 -0.70 6.93
CA LEU A 19 5.98 0.76 6.81
C LEU A 19 4.75 1.35 7.51
N PHE A 20 3.60 0.68 7.41
CA PHE A 20 2.39 1.08 8.11
C PHE A 20 2.60 1.00 9.63
N TRP A 21 3.13 -0.12 10.13
CA TRP A 21 3.39 -0.33 11.55
C TRP A 21 4.41 0.66 12.12
N VAL A 22 5.54 0.85 11.43
CA VAL A 22 6.59 1.79 11.84
C VAL A 22 6.07 3.22 11.74
N GLY A 23 5.41 3.60 10.64
CA GLY A 23 4.90 4.96 10.44
C GLY A 23 3.85 5.36 11.48
N THR A 24 2.90 4.47 11.78
CA THR A 24 1.87 4.71 12.80
C THR A 24 2.45 4.76 14.21
N SER A 25 3.32 3.82 14.58
CA SER A 25 3.93 3.81 15.92
C SER A 25 4.88 4.98 16.16
N THR A 26 5.67 5.37 15.16
CA THR A 26 6.61 6.50 15.27
C THR A 26 5.87 7.83 15.27
N GLY A 27 4.90 8.02 14.37
CA GLY A 27 4.08 9.22 14.32
C GLY A 27 3.23 9.41 15.57
N ALA A 28 2.67 8.32 16.13
CA ALA A 28 1.89 8.38 17.37
C ALA A 28 2.76 8.73 18.59
N ARG A 29 4.00 8.23 18.65
CA ARG A 29 4.95 8.61 19.71
C ARG A 29 5.34 10.08 19.61
N MET A 30 5.68 10.56 18.42
CA MET A 30 5.97 11.99 18.20
C MET A 30 4.78 12.89 18.54
N ALA A 31 3.56 12.46 18.20
CA ALA A 31 2.35 13.21 18.54
C ALA A 31 2.12 13.27 20.06
N MET A 32 2.33 12.15 20.77
CA MET A 32 2.19 12.06 22.22
C MET A 32 3.29 12.83 22.96
N ASP A 33 4.54 12.73 22.49
CA ASP A 33 5.67 13.46 23.06
C ASP A 33 5.47 14.98 22.87
N GLY A 34 5.01 15.42 21.69
CA GLY A 34 4.64 16.82 21.45
C GLY A 34 3.48 17.31 22.31
N LEU A 35 2.50 16.45 22.59
CA LEU A 35 1.38 16.75 23.49
C LEU A 35 1.88 16.91 24.94
N ALA A 36 2.82 16.06 25.35
CA ALA A 36 3.36 16.03 26.69
C ALA A 36 4.32 17.20 26.97
N THR A 37 5.06 17.67 25.97
CA THR A 37 6.00 18.80 26.07
C THR A 37 5.32 20.17 25.83
N GLY A 38 4.06 20.18 25.39
CA GLY A 38 3.33 21.41 25.01
C GLY A 38 3.88 22.05 23.73
N HIS A 39 4.58 21.27 22.90
CA HIS A 39 5.15 21.73 21.64
C HIS A 39 4.20 21.37 20.49
N ASP A 40 3.34 22.32 20.12
CA ASP A 40 2.33 22.16 19.07
C ASP A 40 2.93 21.70 17.74
N GLY A 41 4.19 22.08 17.45
CA GLY A 41 4.92 21.67 16.25
C GLY A 41 5.12 20.15 16.15
N GLU A 42 5.58 19.51 17.23
CA GLU A 42 5.84 18.06 17.28
C GLU A 42 4.53 17.26 17.27
N THR A 43 3.50 17.80 17.93
CA THR A 43 2.15 17.23 17.90
C THR A 43 1.59 17.16 16.48
N VAL A 44 1.65 18.29 15.77
CA VAL A 44 1.14 18.39 14.39
C VAL A 44 1.98 17.54 13.45
N LEU A 45 3.32 17.52 13.61
CA LEU A 45 4.20 16.68 12.80
C LEU A 45 3.89 15.19 12.98
N GLY A 46 3.75 14.74 14.24
CA GLY A 46 3.42 13.37 14.57
C GLY A 46 2.05 12.95 14.02
N GLY A 47 1.03 13.81 14.18
CA GLY A 47 -0.31 13.59 13.63
C GLY A 47 -0.31 13.52 12.10
N LEU A 48 0.43 14.42 11.44
CA LEU A 48 0.59 14.43 9.98
C LEU A 48 1.29 13.16 9.49
N GLN A 49 2.30 12.68 10.21
CA GLN A 49 3.02 11.45 9.89
C GLN A 49 2.14 10.21 10.03
N VAL A 50 1.27 10.15 11.07
CA VAL A 50 0.26 9.08 11.19
C VAL A 50 -0.69 9.11 9.99
N LEU A 51 -1.22 10.27 9.64
CA LEU A 51 -2.09 10.44 8.46
C LEU A 51 -1.42 9.95 7.16
N LEU A 52 -0.17 10.37 6.91
CA LEU A 52 0.61 9.95 5.75
C LEU A 52 0.88 8.44 5.74
N SER A 53 1.19 7.85 6.90
CA SER A 53 1.45 6.42 7.03
C SER A 53 0.23 5.55 6.72
N VAL A 54 -0.99 6.09 6.83
CA VAL A 54 -2.24 5.42 6.46
C VAL A 54 -2.62 5.71 5.00
N PHE A 55 -2.51 6.97 4.56
CA PHE A 55 -2.90 7.40 3.22
C PHE A 55 -2.04 6.78 2.11
N MET A 56 -0.72 6.75 2.29
CA MET A 56 0.21 6.21 1.27
C MET A 56 -0.08 4.74 0.92
N PRO A 57 -0.23 3.81 1.88
CA PRO A 57 -0.60 2.43 1.57
C PRO A 57 -1.99 2.30 0.95
N LEU A 58 -2.98 3.09 1.39
CA LEU A 58 -4.31 3.10 0.76
C LEU A 58 -4.24 3.53 -0.71
N LEU A 59 -3.47 4.57 -1.02
CA LEU A 59 -3.23 4.99 -2.41
C LEU A 59 -2.50 3.92 -3.21
N GLY A 60 -1.51 3.24 -2.62
CA GLY A 60 -0.78 2.12 -3.24
C GLY A 60 -1.70 0.95 -3.58
N VAL A 61 -2.58 0.56 -2.66
CA VAL A 61 -3.59 -0.50 -2.88
C VAL A 61 -4.58 -0.07 -3.95
N TRP A 62 -5.06 1.18 -3.91
CA TRP A 62 -5.99 1.69 -4.92
C TRP A 62 -5.37 1.72 -6.32
N MET A 63 -4.15 2.26 -6.47
CA MET A 63 -3.44 2.23 -7.76
C MET A 63 -3.27 0.80 -8.25
N SER A 64 -2.86 -0.12 -7.38
CA SER A 64 -2.69 -1.53 -7.71
C SER A 64 -4.00 -2.18 -8.18
N LEU A 65 -5.11 -1.89 -7.49
CA LEU A 65 -6.45 -2.33 -7.90
C LEU A 65 -6.86 -1.75 -9.26
N SER A 66 -6.55 -0.48 -9.50
CA SER A 66 -6.88 0.23 -10.73
C SER A 66 -6.09 -0.32 -11.92
N ILE A 67 -4.79 -0.60 -11.73
CA ILE A 67 -3.95 -1.26 -12.72
C ILE A 67 -4.46 -2.66 -13.00
N ALA A 68 -4.78 -3.45 -11.95
CA ALA A 68 -5.33 -4.80 -12.10
C ALA A 68 -6.66 -4.78 -12.87
N LYS A 69 -7.57 -3.86 -12.54
CA LYS A 69 -8.83 -3.67 -13.28
C LYS A 69 -8.59 -3.32 -14.75
N ASN A 70 -7.70 -2.37 -15.03
CA ASN A 70 -7.36 -1.99 -16.40
C ASN A 70 -6.74 -3.14 -17.20
N MET A 71 -5.91 -3.98 -16.57
CA MET A 71 -5.35 -5.18 -17.20
C MET A 71 -6.44 -6.22 -17.51
N VAL A 72 -7.35 -6.46 -16.56
CA VAL A 72 -8.50 -7.36 -16.75
C VAL A 72 -9.41 -6.86 -17.88
N ASP A 73 -9.70 -5.56 -17.93
CA ASP A 73 -10.51 -4.96 -19.00
C ASP A 73 -9.85 -5.09 -20.38
N ARG A 74 -8.54 -4.87 -20.48
CA ARG A 74 -7.79 -5.11 -21.74
C ARG A 74 -7.83 -6.58 -22.16
N CYS A 75 -7.68 -7.51 -21.23
CA CYS A 75 -7.79 -8.94 -21.50
C CYS A 75 -9.18 -9.33 -21.98
N LYS A 76 -10.23 -8.76 -21.37
CA LYS A 76 -11.63 -8.95 -21.78
C LYS A 76 -11.89 -8.42 -23.19
N ARG A 77 -11.30 -7.27 -23.56
CA ARG A 77 -11.39 -6.71 -24.92
C ARG A 77 -10.64 -7.53 -25.98
N LYS A 78 -9.62 -8.32 -25.61
CA LYS A 78 -8.87 -9.20 -26.52
C LYS A 78 -9.53 -10.57 -26.77
N GLY A 79 -10.72 -10.83 -26.21
CA GLY A 79 -11.44 -12.09 -26.42
C GLY A 79 -11.07 -13.22 -25.46
N GLY A 80 -10.20 -12.96 -24.47
CA GLY A 80 -9.96 -13.91 -23.38
C GLY A 80 -11.17 -13.99 -22.46
N LYS A 81 -11.55 -15.20 -22.01
CA LYS A 81 -12.55 -15.40 -20.96
C LYS A 81 -12.09 -14.58 -19.75
N GLY A 82 -12.78 -13.48 -19.47
CA GLY A 82 -12.35 -12.49 -18.49
C GLY A 82 -12.04 -13.12 -17.13
N GLY A 83 -10.94 -12.70 -16.51
CA GLY A 83 -10.52 -13.20 -15.20
C GLY A 83 -9.00 -13.26 -15.05
N LEU A 84 -8.56 -13.64 -13.85
CA LEU A 84 -7.14 -13.82 -13.49
C LEU A 84 -6.44 -14.87 -14.38
N ASP A 85 -7.20 -15.77 -15.01
CA ASP A 85 -6.69 -16.78 -15.96
C ASP A 85 -5.92 -16.14 -17.12
N CYS A 86 -6.39 -15.02 -17.68
CA CYS A 86 -5.73 -14.33 -18.79
C CYS A 86 -4.38 -13.70 -18.39
N LEU A 87 -4.16 -13.45 -17.09
CA LEU A 87 -2.91 -12.92 -16.51
C LEU A 87 -1.95 -14.03 -16.05
N LEU A 88 -2.45 -15.27 -15.94
CA LEU A 88 -1.72 -16.48 -15.52
C LEU A 88 -1.37 -17.41 -16.68
N HIS A 89 -1.99 -17.22 -17.85
CA HIS A 89 -1.80 -17.95 -19.13
C HIS A 89 -1.17 -17.04 -20.21
N GLU A 90 -0.28 -16.13 -19.82
CA GLU A 90 0.63 -15.50 -20.78
C GLU A 90 1.82 -16.46 -20.97
N ASP A 91 1.72 -17.32 -21.98
CA ASP A 91 2.84 -18.11 -22.54
C ASP A 91 3.78 -17.22 -23.36
#